data_AF-E6WE55-F1
#
_entry.id   AF-E6WE55-F1
#
_cell.length_a   1.000
_cell.length_b   1.000
_cell.length_c   1.000
_cell.angle_alpha   90.00
_cell.angle_beta   90.00
_cell.angle_gamma   90.00
#
_symmetry.space_group_name_H-M   'P 1'
#
loop_
_entity.id
_entity.type
_entity.pdbx_description
1 polymer ?
#
loop_
_entity_poly.entity_id
_entity_poly.type
_entity_poly.pdbx_seq_one_letter_code
_entity_poly.pdbx_strand_id
1 'polypeptide(L)'
;MMSELSPQRIQTGGDPRTFSEYATLRDEIGKLSHPARPDVDWIHVEQLCLALFERNGVELQSAAWYTLARTHTAGACGLNEGLSILEAIITRQWTALWPQAMQARTDIITTLVRRLQNILRCWTFQREDELSELCRSKKLLESLRDTLTCNGMSEAGQTGSLYEQVKSAIAHLKEGVVTMPQVIAQQAPEMLTRRVYVIQPEQGVLKPFVSGACCALLAGAMVLGGFGWLSYEQMQQQAQLAQQRRVKEAIPLERLQSWHQGMTELQHLAEQLNGLDKTRGKYLTVSELKSSIFSAMQAFNQHPPVEEQLRRYAEGEGNQSSEQVQTGMLLRQLEYRYRLLREEKGE
;
A
#
# COMPACT_ATOMS: atom_id res chain seq x y z
N MET A 1 -37.29 -5.51 25.32
CA MET A 1 -36.65 -6.52 24.44
C MET A 1 -35.55 -5.82 23.69
N MET A 2 -34.30 -6.06 24.09
CA MET A 2 -33.10 -5.53 23.43
C MET A 2 -32.99 -6.19 22.06
N SER A 3 -33.12 -5.41 20.97
CA SER A 3 -32.71 -5.89 19.65
C SER A 3 -31.19 -5.93 19.64
N GLU A 4 -30.62 -7.12 19.81
CA GLU A 4 -29.23 -7.38 19.49
C GLU A 4 -29.04 -7.10 17.99
N LEU A 5 -28.44 -5.95 17.68
CA LEU A 5 -28.08 -5.56 16.33
C LEU A 5 -27.01 -6.52 15.82
N SER A 6 -27.41 -7.39 14.90
CA SER A 6 -26.51 -8.32 14.23
C SER A 6 -25.43 -7.53 13.47
N PRO A 7 -24.13 -7.88 13.57
CA PRO A 7 -23.08 -7.20 12.83
C PRO A 7 -23.32 -7.32 11.32
N GLN A 8 -23.62 -6.18 10.67
CA GLN A 8 -23.87 -6.10 9.23
C GLN A 8 -22.57 -6.42 8.49
N ARG A 9 -22.60 -7.41 7.60
CA ARG A 9 -21.39 -8.01 6.98
C ARG A 9 -20.86 -7.12 5.85
N ILE A 10 -19.57 -6.76 5.88
CA ILE A 10 -18.92 -6.08 4.73
C ILE A 10 -18.60 -7.11 3.65
N GLN A 11 -19.25 -6.96 2.51
CA GLN A 11 -18.94 -7.70 1.28
C GLN A 11 -18.04 -6.82 0.41
N THR A 12 -17.00 -7.39 -0.21
CA THR A 12 -16.20 -6.65 -1.19
C THR A 12 -16.99 -6.47 -2.47
N GLY A 13 -17.09 -5.24 -2.95
CA GLY A 13 -17.90 -4.90 -4.10
C GLY A 13 -17.16 -4.97 -5.43
N GLY A 14 -17.95 -5.07 -6.51
CA GLY A 14 -17.48 -5.02 -7.88
C GLY A 14 -17.39 -3.60 -8.42
N ASP A 15 -17.47 -3.45 -9.75
CA ASP A 15 -17.44 -2.16 -10.42
C ASP A 15 -18.67 -1.29 -10.06
N PRO A 16 -18.49 -0.19 -9.32
CA PRO A 16 -19.61 0.61 -8.82
C PRO A 16 -20.21 1.52 -9.90
N ARG A 17 -19.56 1.66 -11.07
CA ARG A 17 -19.96 2.63 -12.11
C ARG A 17 -21.30 2.33 -12.77
N THR A 18 -21.83 1.14 -12.56
CA THR A 18 -23.15 0.72 -13.06
C THR A 18 -24.31 1.17 -12.16
N PHE A 19 -24.01 1.65 -10.94
CA PHE A 19 -25.03 2.06 -9.96
C PHE A 19 -25.28 3.57 -10.04
N SER A 20 -26.56 3.95 -10.02
CA SER A 20 -26.99 5.36 -9.98
C SER A 20 -26.42 6.11 -8.78
N GLU A 21 -26.36 5.45 -7.62
CA GLU A 21 -25.82 5.98 -6.37
C GLU A 21 -24.36 6.38 -6.51
N TYR A 22 -23.58 5.62 -7.28
CA TYR A 22 -22.19 5.96 -7.54
C TYR A 22 -22.07 7.22 -8.41
N ALA A 23 -22.95 7.40 -9.40
CA ALA A 23 -22.97 8.62 -10.21
C ALA A 23 -23.30 9.85 -9.35
N THR A 24 -24.36 9.77 -8.53
CA THR A 24 -24.74 10.84 -7.60
C THR A 24 -23.64 11.13 -6.59
N LEU A 25 -23.03 10.09 -6.01
CA LEU A 25 -21.93 10.21 -5.06
C LEU A 25 -20.70 10.89 -5.68
N ARG A 26 -20.35 10.51 -6.91
CA ARG A 26 -19.24 11.11 -7.64
C ARG A 26 -19.53 12.59 -7.94
N ASP A 27 -20.75 12.92 -8.34
CA ASP A 27 -21.12 14.31 -8.65
C ASP A 27 -21.07 15.18 -7.39
N GLU A 28 -21.52 14.66 -6.24
CA GLU A 28 -21.44 15.32 -4.93
C GLU A 28 -19.98 15.56 -4.50
N ILE A 29 -19.12 14.53 -4.56
CA ILE A 29 -17.68 14.66 -4.27
C ILE A 29 -16.98 15.58 -5.29
N GLY A 30 -17.45 15.60 -6.55
CA GLY A 30 -16.92 16.40 -7.64
C GLY A 30 -16.97 17.91 -7.37
N LYS A 31 -17.86 18.36 -6.48
CA LYS A 31 -17.91 19.74 -5.98
C LYS A 31 -16.60 20.23 -5.39
N LEU A 32 -15.80 19.34 -4.78
CA LEU A 32 -14.46 19.66 -4.23
C LEU A 32 -13.45 20.13 -5.29
N SER A 33 -13.69 19.77 -6.55
CA SER A 33 -12.84 20.12 -7.69
C SER A 33 -13.49 21.17 -8.60
N HIS A 34 -14.70 21.64 -8.26
CA HIS A 34 -15.43 22.60 -9.06
C HIS A 34 -14.88 24.02 -8.87
N PRO A 35 -14.72 24.83 -9.93
CA PRO A 35 -14.19 26.20 -9.82
C PRO A 35 -14.98 27.11 -8.88
N ALA A 36 -16.32 26.96 -8.87
CA ALA A 36 -17.20 27.71 -7.98
C ALA A 36 -17.24 27.19 -6.52
N ARG A 37 -16.55 26.08 -6.23
CA ARG A 37 -16.45 25.44 -4.89
C ARG A 37 -17.77 25.41 -4.10
N PRO A 38 -18.84 24.83 -4.65
CA PRO A 38 -20.06 24.64 -3.87
C PRO A 38 -19.79 23.71 -2.69
N ASP A 39 -20.50 23.93 -1.58
CA ASP A 39 -20.37 23.12 -0.38
C ASP A 39 -20.79 21.67 -0.66
N VAL A 40 -20.03 20.74 -0.09
CA VAL A 40 -20.31 19.30 -0.12
C VAL A 40 -21.22 18.95 1.05
N ASP A 41 -22.30 18.24 0.77
CA ASP A 41 -23.14 17.64 1.79
C ASP A 41 -22.52 16.32 2.28
N TRP A 42 -21.71 16.40 3.33
CA TRP A 42 -21.00 15.24 3.88
C TRP A 42 -21.93 14.18 4.49
N ILE A 43 -23.09 14.58 5.02
CA ILE A 43 -24.10 13.64 5.55
C ILE A 43 -24.71 12.86 4.39
N HIS A 44 -25.02 13.54 3.28
CA HIS A 44 -25.52 12.89 2.08
C HIS A 44 -24.48 11.95 1.44
N VAL A 45 -23.20 12.37 1.38
CA VAL A 45 -22.09 11.50 0.91
C VAL A 45 -22.01 10.22 1.74
N GLU A 46 -22.11 10.31 3.07
CA GLU A 46 -22.13 9.14 3.96
C GLU A 46 -23.29 8.20 3.62
N GLN A 47 -24.51 8.75 3.49
CA GLN A 47 -25.71 7.97 3.14
C GLN A 47 -25.58 7.26 1.79
N LEU A 48 -25.05 7.96 0.77
CA LEU A 48 -24.82 7.39 -0.56
C LEU A 48 -23.78 6.28 -0.52
N CYS A 49 -22.69 6.44 0.24
CA CYS A 49 -21.69 5.38 0.43
C CYS A 49 -22.31 4.14 1.09
N LEU A 50 -23.11 4.32 2.16
CA LEU A 50 -23.77 3.21 2.85
C LEU A 50 -24.77 2.49 1.94
N ALA A 51 -25.60 3.23 1.19
CA ALA A 51 -26.51 2.66 0.21
C ALA A 51 -25.77 1.89 -0.89
N LEU A 52 -24.64 2.42 -1.37
CA LEU A 52 -23.80 1.72 -2.35
C LEU A 52 -23.17 0.45 -1.76
N PHE A 53 -22.73 0.48 -0.51
CA PHE A 53 -22.20 -0.70 0.18
C PHE A 53 -23.24 -1.82 0.31
N GLU A 54 -24.50 -1.48 0.54
CA GLU A 54 -25.59 -2.46 0.63
C GLU A 54 -25.91 -3.13 -0.71
N ARG A 55 -25.78 -2.39 -1.83
CA ARG A 55 -26.15 -2.88 -3.17
C ARG A 55 -24.99 -3.52 -3.94
N ASN A 56 -23.81 -2.92 -3.89
CA ASN A 56 -22.62 -3.35 -4.64
C ASN A 56 -21.64 -4.12 -3.75
N GLY A 57 -21.58 -3.80 -2.46
CA GLY A 57 -20.44 -4.10 -1.61
C GLY A 57 -19.41 -2.96 -1.59
N VAL A 58 -18.44 -3.08 -0.69
CA VAL A 58 -17.40 -2.09 -0.43
C VAL A 58 -16.26 -2.24 -1.44
N GLU A 59 -16.00 -1.17 -2.19
CA GLU A 59 -14.83 -1.04 -3.06
C GLU A 59 -13.98 0.17 -2.65
N LEU A 60 -12.75 0.26 -3.16
CA LEU A 60 -11.73 1.16 -2.62
C LEU A 60 -12.11 2.65 -2.71
N GLN A 61 -12.75 3.08 -3.80
CA GLN A 61 -13.10 4.48 -4.04
C GLN A 61 -14.19 4.96 -3.08
N SER A 62 -15.28 4.21 -2.94
CA SER A 62 -16.38 4.51 -2.01
C SER A 62 -15.97 4.31 -0.56
N ALA A 63 -15.09 3.35 -0.23
CA ALA A 63 -14.48 3.27 1.10
C ALA A 63 -13.65 4.51 1.43
N ALA A 64 -12.89 5.04 0.46
CA ALA A 64 -12.14 6.29 0.64
C ALA A 64 -13.07 7.50 0.83
N TRP A 65 -14.13 7.62 0.02
CA TRP A 65 -15.10 8.71 0.17
C TRP A 65 -15.91 8.61 1.47
N TYR A 66 -16.29 7.40 1.89
CA TYR A 66 -16.90 7.15 3.19
C TYR A 66 -15.97 7.58 4.33
N THR A 67 -14.69 7.20 4.27
CA THR A 67 -13.67 7.62 5.26
C THR A 67 -13.59 9.13 5.34
N LEU A 68 -13.59 9.82 4.19
CA LEU A 68 -13.57 11.27 4.12
C LEU A 68 -14.83 11.89 4.74
N ALA A 69 -16.01 11.41 4.37
CA ALA A 69 -17.29 11.89 4.91
C ALA A 69 -17.38 11.70 6.43
N ARG A 70 -17.03 10.52 6.92
CA ARG A 70 -17.02 10.23 8.36
C ARG A 70 -16.01 11.07 9.12
N THR A 71 -14.86 11.37 8.52
CA THR A 71 -13.88 12.29 9.09
C THR A 71 -14.46 13.71 9.24
N HIS A 72 -15.27 14.16 8.27
CA HIS A 72 -15.99 15.45 8.36
C HIS A 72 -17.13 15.45 9.36
N THR A 73 -17.93 14.38 9.46
CA THR A 73 -19.14 14.33 10.30
C THR A 73 -18.88 13.90 11.73
N ALA A 74 -17.85 13.07 11.97
CA ALA A 74 -17.57 12.46 13.28
C ALA A 74 -16.10 12.58 13.71
N GLY A 75 -15.31 13.43 13.06
CA GLY A 75 -13.93 13.73 13.47
C GLY A 75 -13.02 12.49 13.54
N ALA A 76 -12.21 12.40 14.61
CA ALA A 76 -11.26 11.31 14.80
C ALA A 76 -11.92 9.92 14.91
N CYS A 77 -13.12 9.85 15.50
CA CYS A 77 -13.89 8.61 15.57
C CYS A 77 -14.29 8.12 14.18
N GLY A 78 -14.84 9.04 13.36
CA GLY A 78 -15.21 8.72 11.97
C GLY A 78 -14.02 8.36 11.09
N LEU A 79 -12.87 9.02 11.29
CA LEU A 79 -11.61 8.65 10.66
C LEU A 79 -11.24 7.19 11.00
N ASN A 80 -11.30 6.81 12.28
CA ASN A 80 -10.97 5.47 12.73
C ASN A 80 -11.91 4.40 12.16
N GLU A 81 -13.20 4.72 12.02
CA GLU A 81 -14.15 3.81 11.38
C GLU A 81 -13.81 3.58 9.91
N GLY A 82 -13.57 4.64 9.15
CA GLY A 82 -13.19 4.53 7.74
C GLY A 82 -11.86 3.82 7.53
N LEU A 83 -10.83 4.18 8.32
CA LEU A 83 -9.52 3.49 8.28
C LEU A 83 -9.63 2.02 8.65
N SER A 84 -10.50 1.65 9.58
CA SER A 84 -10.74 0.25 9.92
C SER A 84 -11.37 -0.53 8.77
N ILE A 85 -12.27 0.08 8.00
CA ILE A 85 -12.85 -0.55 6.79
C ILE A 85 -11.76 -0.71 5.72
N LEU A 86 -10.97 0.34 5.47
CA LEU A 86 -9.88 0.32 4.50
C LEU A 86 -8.84 -0.74 4.83
N GLU A 87 -8.36 -0.77 6.08
CA GLU A 87 -7.44 -1.81 6.57
C GLU A 87 -8.03 -3.20 6.34
N ALA A 88 -9.28 -3.43 6.75
CA ALA A 88 -9.91 -4.74 6.61
C ALA A 88 -10.01 -5.22 5.15
N ILE A 89 -10.44 -4.36 4.21
CA ILE A 89 -10.57 -4.76 2.79
C ILE A 89 -9.22 -4.88 2.09
N ILE A 90 -8.23 -4.06 2.44
CA ILE A 90 -6.89 -4.10 1.84
C ILE A 90 -6.13 -5.32 2.36
N THR A 91 -6.20 -5.62 3.66
CA THR A 91 -5.52 -6.78 4.25
C THR A 91 -6.05 -8.09 3.69
N ARG A 92 -7.37 -8.20 3.49
CA ARG A 92 -8.00 -9.50 3.21
C ARG A 92 -8.38 -9.74 1.77
N GLN A 93 -8.60 -8.68 1.00
CA GLN A 93 -9.22 -8.77 -0.32
C GLN A 93 -8.45 -7.99 -1.38
N TRP A 94 -7.15 -7.72 -1.16
CA TRP A 94 -6.33 -6.91 -2.07
C TRP A 94 -6.43 -7.36 -3.53
N THR A 95 -6.39 -8.67 -3.80
CA THR A 95 -6.45 -9.19 -5.17
C THR A 95 -7.80 -8.95 -5.83
N ALA A 96 -8.90 -9.14 -5.10
CA ALA A 96 -10.27 -8.96 -5.61
C ALA A 96 -10.76 -7.50 -5.58
N LEU A 97 -10.09 -6.62 -4.84
CA LEU A 97 -10.52 -5.24 -4.59
C LEU A 97 -10.61 -4.42 -5.88
N TRP A 98 -11.78 -3.84 -6.15
CA TRP A 98 -11.92 -2.88 -7.24
C TRP A 98 -11.38 -1.49 -6.80
N PRO A 99 -10.69 -0.74 -7.69
CA PRO A 99 -10.32 -1.07 -9.08
C PRO A 99 -9.11 -2.00 -9.16
N GLN A 100 -9.02 -2.81 -10.22
CA GLN A 100 -7.94 -3.79 -10.40
C GLN A 100 -6.58 -3.14 -10.75
N ALA A 101 -6.60 -1.97 -11.39
CA ALA A 101 -5.38 -1.27 -11.78
C ALA A 101 -4.63 -0.72 -10.54
N MET A 102 -3.38 -1.15 -10.34
CA MET A 102 -2.51 -0.71 -9.23
C MET A 102 -2.41 0.82 -9.17
N GLN A 103 -2.22 1.48 -10.32
CA GLN A 103 -2.10 2.94 -10.35
C GLN A 103 -3.37 3.63 -9.85
N ALA A 104 -4.55 3.13 -10.24
CA ALA A 104 -5.82 3.69 -9.76
C ALA A 104 -5.96 3.53 -8.24
N ARG A 105 -5.54 2.38 -7.67
CA ARG A 105 -5.52 2.19 -6.21
C ARG A 105 -4.60 3.19 -5.52
N THR A 106 -3.40 3.39 -6.06
CA THR A 106 -2.44 4.38 -5.56
C THR A 106 -3.04 5.79 -5.60
N ASP A 107 -3.65 6.19 -6.73
CA ASP A 107 -4.24 7.52 -6.89
C ASP A 107 -5.39 7.76 -5.90
N ILE A 108 -6.23 6.74 -5.65
CA ILE A 108 -7.32 6.80 -4.67
C ILE A 108 -6.75 7.00 -3.26
N ILE A 109 -5.80 6.17 -2.84
CA ILE A 109 -5.20 6.25 -1.51
C ILE A 109 -4.45 7.58 -1.32
N THR A 110 -3.63 7.99 -2.29
CA THR A 110 -2.89 9.26 -2.20
C THR A 110 -3.84 10.47 -2.17
N THR A 111 -4.93 10.43 -2.93
CA THR A 111 -5.94 11.50 -2.90
C THR A 111 -6.66 11.54 -1.55
N LEU A 112 -7.02 10.37 -0.99
CA LEU A 112 -7.60 10.28 0.34
C LEU A 112 -6.66 10.86 1.38
N VAL A 113 -5.41 10.38 1.43
CA VAL A 113 -4.38 10.81 2.38
C VAL A 113 -4.22 12.32 2.34
N ARG A 114 -4.07 12.92 1.15
CA ARG A 114 -3.94 14.37 0.99
C ARG A 114 -5.14 15.13 1.55
N ARG A 115 -6.36 14.64 1.31
CA ARG A 115 -7.59 15.28 1.82
C ARG A 115 -7.70 15.15 3.33
N LEU A 116 -7.38 14.00 3.90
CA LEU A 116 -7.35 13.78 5.35
C LEU A 116 -6.33 14.69 6.03
N GLN A 117 -5.13 14.86 5.45
CA GLN A 117 -4.13 15.79 5.96
C GLN A 117 -4.64 17.23 6.00
N ASN A 118 -5.34 17.67 4.95
CA ASN A 118 -5.94 19.01 4.91
C ASN A 118 -7.00 19.18 5.99
N ILE A 119 -7.84 18.18 6.24
CA ILE A 119 -8.85 18.22 7.31
C ILE A 119 -8.18 18.29 8.68
N LEU A 120 -7.18 17.43 8.94
CA LEU A 120 -6.46 17.38 10.20
C LEU A 120 -5.73 18.68 10.53
N ARG A 121 -5.29 19.45 9.53
CA ARG A 121 -4.69 20.79 9.75
C ARG A 121 -5.69 21.77 10.37
N CYS A 122 -6.97 21.56 10.15
CA CYS A 122 -8.05 22.41 10.66
C CYS A 122 -8.61 21.92 12.00
N TRP A 123 -8.17 20.75 12.50
CA TRP A 123 -8.64 20.23 13.78
C TRP A 123 -7.95 20.95 14.94
N THR A 124 -8.77 21.42 15.88
CA THR A 124 -8.31 21.92 17.18
C THR A 124 -8.67 20.89 18.24
N PHE A 125 -7.67 20.26 18.83
CA PHE A 125 -7.87 19.26 19.87
C PHE A 125 -7.91 19.93 21.24
N GLN A 126 -8.91 19.57 22.04
CA GLN A 126 -9.15 20.19 23.35
C GLN A 126 -9.52 19.18 24.44
N ARG A 127 -9.90 17.93 24.07
CA ARG A 127 -10.44 16.95 25.01
C ARG A 127 -9.56 15.70 25.12
N GLU A 128 -9.67 15.01 26.24
CA GLU A 128 -8.84 13.83 26.56
C GLU A 128 -9.27 12.56 25.79
N ASP A 129 -10.55 12.43 25.46
CA ASP A 129 -11.10 11.36 24.62
C ASP A 129 -10.50 11.39 23.19
N GLU A 130 -10.17 12.58 22.69
CA GLU A 130 -9.53 12.79 21.38
C GLU A 130 -8.12 12.17 21.32
N LEU A 131 -7.40 12.12 22.45
CA LEU A 131 -6.08 11.49 22.53
C LEU A 131 -6.19 9.98 22.27
N SER A 132 -7.21 9.32 22.82
CA SER A 132 -7.45 7.89 22.65
C SER A 132 -7.81 7.56 21.19
N GLU A 133 -8.68 8.37 20.58
CA GLU A 133 -9.04 8.21 19.18
C GLU A 133 -7.84 8.46 18.25
N LEU A 134 -7.02 9.47 18.50
CA LEU A 134 -5.81 9.71 17.69
C LEU A 134 -4.77 8.59 17.87
N CYS A 135 -4.61 8.04 19.07
CA CYS A 135 -3.74 6.89 19.30
C CYS A 135 -4.23 5.66 18.51
N ARG A 136 -5.54 5.49 18.38
CA ARG A 136 -6.14 4.46 17.52
C ARG A 136 -5.89 4.76 16.04
N SER A 137 -6.04 6.00 15.59
CA SER A 137 -5.73 6.42 14.22
C SER A 137 -4.29 6.10 13.86
N LYS A 138 -3.35 6.40 14.77
CA LYS A 138 -1.93 6.08 14.59
C LYS A 138 -1.71 4.58 14.33
N LYS A 139 -2.30 3.70 15.15
CA LYS A 139 -2.16 2.24 15.00
C LYS A 139 -2.76 1.74 13.69
N LEU A 140 -3.93 2.27 13.30
CA LEU A 140 -4.57 1.93 12.03
C LEU A 140 -3.74 2.39 10.83
N LEU A 141 -3.17 3.60 10.88
CA LEU A 141 -2.31 4.12 9.81
C LEU A 141 -1.00 3.34 9.68
N GLU A 142 -0.43 2.90 10.79
CA GLU A 142 0.75 2.02 10.80
C GLU A 142 0.43 0.67 10.14
N SER A 143 -0.62 0.00 10.59
CA SER A 143 -1.07 -1.28 10.01
C SER A 143 -1.45 -1.14 8.53
N LEU A 144 -2.15 -0.07 8.14
CA LEU A 144 -2.51 0.20 6.76
C LEU A 144 -1.27 0.43 5.88
N ARG A 145 -0.29 1.20 6.37
CA ARG A 145 0.97 1.44 5.66
C ARG A 145 1.74 0.15 5.41
N ASP A 146 1.85 -0.69 6.43
CA ASP A 146 2.56 -1.97 6.33
C ASP A 146 1.85 -2.88 5.33
N THR A 147 0.52 -2.96 5.40
CA THR A 147 -0.29 -3.76 4.48
C THR A 147 -0.19 -3.26 3.04
N LEU A 148 -0.23 -1.95 2.81
CA LEU A 148 -0.05 -1.36 1.47
C LEU A 148 1.35 -1.65 0.91
N THR A 149 2.38 -1.59 1.77
CA THR A 149 3.76 -1.90 1.39
C THR A 149 3.91 -3.37 0.99
N CYS A 150 3.38 -4.29 1.81
CA CYS A 150 3.37 -5.73 1.51
C CYS A 150 2.65 -6.05 0.19
N ASN A 151 1.65 -5.25 -0.17
CA ASN A 151 0.89 -5.38 -1.40
C ASN A 151 1.53 -4.68 -2.62
N GLY A 152 2.77 -4.18 -2.50
CA GLY A 152 3.56 -3.61 -3.59
C GLY A 152 3.23 -2.16 -3.95
N MET A 153 2.53 -1.42 -3.08
CA MET A 153 2.27 -0.01 -3.28
C MET A 153 3.52 0.83 -2.95
N SER A 154 4.09 1.49 -3.96
CA SER A 154 5.23 2.41 -3.77
C SER A 154 4.86 3.57 -2.85
N GLU A 155 5.79 3.92 -1.95
CA GLU A 155 5.61 4.95 -0.92
C GLU A 155 4.34 4.76 -0.06
N ALA A 156 3.77 3.54 -0.03
CA ALA A 156 2.53 3.19 0.65
C ALA A 156 1.41 4.25 0.50
N GLY A 157 1.31 4.86 -0.69
CA GLY A 157 0.31 5.89 -0.99
C GLY A 157 0.45 7.18 -0.17
N GLN A 158 1.66 7.52 0.28
CA GLN A 158 2.01 8.69 1.12
C GLN A 158 1.42 8.66 2.53
N THR A 159 0.90 7.52 2.99
CA THR A 159 0.33 7.34 4.34
C THR A 159 1.28 7.72 5.47
N GLY A 160 2.60 7.63 5.25
CA GLY A 160 3.62 8.07 6.22
C GLY A 160 3.51 9.55 6.62
N SER A 161 3.14 10.42 5.68
CA SER A 161 2.99 11.86 5.95
C SER A 161 1.77 12.18 6.84
N LEU A 162 0.69 11.42 6.68
CA LEU A 162 -0.50 11.48 7.54
C LEU A 162 -0.21 10.88 8.92
N TYR A 163 0.56 9.78 8.97
CA TYR A 163 1.02 9.16 10.22
C TYR A 163 1.85 10.14 11.07
N GLU A 164 2.83 10.83 10.48
CA GLU A 164 3.63 11.80 11.23
C GLU A 164 2.79 13.00 11.71
N GLN A 165 1.81 13.45 10.92
CA GLN A 165 0.88 14.50 11.35
C GLN A 165 0.05 14.08 12.57
N VAL A 166 -0.52 12.86 12.56
CA VAL A 166 -1.25 12.31 13.71
C VAL A 166 -0.33 12.13 14.92
N LYS A 167 0.90 11.65 14.72
CA LYS A 167 1.89 11.48 15.78
C LYS A 167 2.29 12.81 16.43
N SER A 168 2.47 13.87 15.64
CA SER A 168 2.72 15.23 16.14
C SER A 168 1.51 15.76 16.93
N ALA A 169 0.28 15.57 16.44
CA ALA A 169 -0.93 15.95 17.17
C ALA A 169 -1.04 15.25 18.54
N ILE A 170 -0.72 13.96 18.60
CA ILE A 170 -0.67 13.20 19.87
C ILE A 170 0.37 13.77 20.82
N ALA A 171 1.57 14.13 20.34
CA ALA A 171 2.63 14.70 21.17
C ALA A 171 2.21 16.04 21.79
N HIS A 172 1.66 16.95 20.98
CA HIS A 172 1.17 18.25 21.46
C HIS A 172 0.03 18.11 22.47
N LEU A 173 -0.89 17.18 22.27
CA LEU A 173 -1.95 16.90 23.24
C LEU A 173 -1.40 16.37 24.55
N LYS A 174 -0.42 15.45 24.51
CA LYS A 174 0.21 14.94 25.74
C LYS A 174 0.92 16.03 26.52
N GLU A 175 1.60 16.95 25.84
CA GLU A 175 2.27 18.09 26.47
C GLU A 175 1.28 19.08 27.09
N GLY A 176 0.15 19.35 26.41
CA GLY A 176 -0.93 20.21 26.92
C GLY A 176 -1.73 19.60 28.09
N VAL A 177 -1.91 18.27 28.12
CA VAL A 177 -2.58 17.56 29.22
C VAL A 177 -1.74 17.56 30.49
N VAL A 178 -0.41 17.61 30.39
CA VAL A 178 0.50 17.71 31.57
C VAL A 178 0.39 19.07 32.28
N THR A 179 -0.27 20.08 31.70
CA THR A 179 -0.31 21.46 32.22
C THR A 179 -1.65 21.98 32.77
N MET A 180 -2.71 21.16 32.89
CA MET A 180 -4.02 21.64 33.40
C MET A 180 -4.45 20.95 34.72
N PRO A 181 -4.89 21.71 35.75
CA PRO A 181 -5.59 21.16 36.91
C PRO A 181 -7.04 20.76 36.55
N GLN A 182 -7.51 19.64 37.11
CA GLN A 182 -8.84 19.08 36.91
C GLN A 182 -9.97 20.08 37.23
N VAL A 183 -10.95 20.17 36.34
CA VAL A 183 -12.29 20.71 36.63
C VAL A 183 -13.35 19.67 36.28
N ILE A 184 -14.36 19.63 37.13
CA ILE A 184 -15.38 18.60 37.37
C ILE A 184 -16.25 18.28 36.15
N ALA A 185 -16.59 16.99 36.05
CA ALA A 185 -17.42 16.35 35.04
C ALA A 185 -18.80 16.97 34.83
N GLN A 186 -19.25 17.03 33.57
CA GLN A 186 -20.65 17.10 33.19
C GLN A 186 -20.98 16.02 32.16
N GLN A 187 -22.16 15.42 32.34
CA GLN A 187 -22.64 14.18 31.73
C GLN A 187 -22.89 14.30 30.22
N ALA A 188 -22.56 13.22 29.51
CA ALA A 188 -22.76 13.04 28.07
C ALA A 188 -24.20 12.62 27.72
N PRO A 189 -24.75 13.00 26.54
CA PRO A 189 -25.90 12.33 25.94
C PRO A 189 -25.49 11.03 25.22
N GLU A 190 -26.43 10.09 25.18
CA GLU A 190 -26.29 8.68 24.82
C GLU A 190 -25.83 8.35 23.38
N MET A 191 -25.16 7.20 23.30
CA MET A 191 -24.56 6.54 22.15
C MET A 191 -25.53 6.20 21.01
N LEU A 192 -25.11 6.46 19.76
CA LEU A 192 -25.55 5.71 18.58
C LEU A 192 -24.47 4.69 18.17
N THR A 193 -24.72 3.46 18.61
CA THR A 193 -24.29 2.13 18.10
C THR A 193 -23.05 2.03 17.21
N ARG A 194 -21.96 1.57 17.84
CA ARG A 194 -20.74 0.99 17.28
C ARG A 194 -21.04 -0.25 16.41
N ARG A 195 -20.62 -0.27 15.15
CA ARG A 195 -20.61 -1.47 14.28
C ARG A 195 -19.20 -2.05 14.19
N VAL A 196 -19.07 -3.36 14.34
CA VAL A 196 -17.81 -4.12 14.27
C VAL A 196 -17.91 -5.09 13.09
N TYR A 197 -16.90 -5.12 12.23
CA TYR A 197 -16.87 -5.93 11.00
C TYR A 197 -15.84 -7.07 11.13
N VAL A 198 -16.24 -8.29 10.77
CA VAL A 198 -15.42 -9.51 10.81
C VAL A 198 -15.50 -10.21 9.44
N ILE A 199 -14.38 -10.72 8.92
CA ILE A 199 -14.29 -11.30 7.56
C ILE A 199 -13.95 -12.80 7.64
N GLN A 200 -14.69 -13.64 6.90
CA GLN A 200 -14.41 -15.05 6.63
C GLN A 200 -14.54 -15.35 5.11
N PRO A 201 -13.78 -16.30 4.54
CA PRO A 201 -13.85 -16.67 3.12
C PRO A 201 -14.77 -17.86 2.86
N GLU A 202 -15.45 -17.93 1.70
CA GLU A 202 -15.52 -19.12 0.80
C GLU A 202 -16.63 -19.07 -0.30
N GLN A 203 -16.18 -19.49 -1.50
CA GLN A 203 -16.82 -20.25 -2.61
C GLN A 203 -18.06 -19.69 -3.35
N GLY A 204 -17.79 -19.15 -4.54
CA GLY A 204 -18.78 -18.69 -5.51
C GLY A 204 -19.41 -19.81 -6.34
N VAL A 205 -20.73 -19.84 -6.36
CA VAL A 205 -21.55 -20.58 -7.33
C VAL A 205 -22.00 -19.60 -8.42
N LEU A 206 -21.65 -19.91 -9.67
CA LEU A 206 -22.01 -19.14 -10.85
C LEU A 206 -23.46 -19.45 -11.28
N LYS A 207 -24.26 -18.43 -11.60
CA LYS A 207 -25.42 -18.56 -12.50
C LYS A 207 -25.44 -17.42 -13.52
N PRO A 208 -25.72 -17.71 -14.80
CA PRO A 208 -25.82 -16.70 -15.85
C PRO A 208 -27.27 -16.22 -16.01
N PHE A 209 -27.45 -14.96 -16.43
CA PHE A 209 -28.56 -14.65 -17.34
C PHE A 209 -28.28 -13.43 -18.20
N VAL A 210 -28.68 -13.59 -19.46
CA VAL A 210 -28.53 -12.74 -20.64
C VAL A 210 -29.70 -11.77 -20.73
N SER A 211 -29.47 -10.60 -21.35
CA SER A 211 -30.42 -9.77 -22.12
C SER A 211 -30.13 -8.31 -21.79
N GLY A 212 -29.62 -7.46 -22.68
CA GLY A 212 -29.95 -7.34 -24.08
C GLY A 212 -30.63 -5.97 -24.26
N ALA A 213 -29.89 -5.01 -24.80
CA ALA A 213 -30.40 -3.95 -25.68
C ALA A 213 -29.28 -2.95 -25.98
N CYS A 214 -28.55 -3.19 -27.06
CA CYS A 214 -27.98 -2.13 -27.87
C CYS A 214 -29.09 -1.17 -28.28
N CYS A 215 -28.96 0.12 -27.98
CA CYS A 215 -29.49 1.25 -28.76
C CYS A 215 -29.02 2.56 -28.12
N ALA A 216 -27.80 3.01 -28.45
CA ALA A 216 -27.42 4.43 -28.58
C ALA A 216 -25.89 4.57 -28.67
N LEU A 217 -25.28 4.01 -29.72
CA LEU A 217 -24.01 4.51 -30.21
C LEU A 217 -24.34 5.23 -31.52
N LEU A 218 -24.00 6.53 -31.59
CA LEU A 218 -23.48 7.25 -32.77
C LEU A 218 -23.54 8.80 -32.59
N ALA A 219 -23.24 9.31 -31.39
CA ALA A 219 -22.88 10.74 -31.22
C ALA A 219 -21.83 11.00 -30.11
N GLY A 220 -21.03 9.99 -29.74
CA GLY A 220 -20.02 10.09 -28.67
C GLY A 220 -18.59 9.76 -29.09
N ALA A 221 -18.32 9.54 -30.38
CA ALA A 221 -17.04 8.99 -30.84
C ALA A 221 -15.93 10.03 -31.10
N MET A 222 -16.23 11.33 -31.26
CA MET A 222 -15.18 12.32 -31.56
C MET A 222 -14.61 13.05 -30.34
N VAL A 223 -15.33 13.11 -29.21
CA VAL A 223 -14.82 13.76 -27.99
C VAL A 223 -14.11 12.76 -27.06
N LEU A 224 -14.54 11.50 -27.04
CA LEU A 224 -13.85 10.42 -26.29
C LEU A 224 -12.62 9.88 -27.02
N GLY A 225 -12.59 9.93 -28.37
CA GLY A 225 -11.43 9.52 -29.16
C GLY A 225 -10.23 10.45 -28.98
N GLY A 226 -10.43 11.77 -29.02
CA GLY A 226 -9.35 12.75 -28.86
C GLY A 226 -8.78 12.80 -27.43
N PHE A 227 -9.63 12.73 -26.40
CA PHE A 227 -9.18 12.66 -25.00
C PHE A 227 -8.54 11.31 -24.66
N GLY A 228 -9.07 10.21 -25.22
CA GLY A 228 -8.50 8.87 -25.12
C GLY A 228 -7.14 8.74 -25.83
N TRP A 229 -6.95 9.37 -26.99
CA TRP A 229 -5.69 9.34 -27.73
C TRP A 229 -4.61 10.19 -27.05
N LEU A 230 -4.96 11.38 -26.56
CA LEU A 230 -4.04 12.26 -25.81
C LEU A 230 -3.62 11.66 -24.47
N SER A 231 -4.55 11.00 -23.76
CA SER A 231 -4.25 10.28 -22.52
C SER A 231 -3.49 8.97 -22.75
N TYR A 232 -3.71 8.30 -23.89
CA TYR A 232 -2.97 7.10 -24.28
C TYR A 232 -1.49 7.42 -24.61
N GLU A 233 -1.22 8.48 -25.38
CA GLU A 233 0.15 8.92 -25.67
C GLU A 233 0.89 9.34 -24.40
N GLN A 234 0.20 10.06 -23.50
CA GLN A 234 0.79 10.50 -22.23
C GLN A 234 1.08 9.31 -21.29
N MET A 235 0.22 8.29 -21.28
CA MET A 235 0.44 7.03 -20.55
C MET A 235 1.63 6.24 -21.13
N GLN A 236 1.78 6.19 -22.46
CA GLN A 236 2.92 5.52 -23.09
C GLN A 236 4.25 6.24 -22.79
N GLN A 237 4.29 7.57 -22.85
CA GLN A 237 5.48 8.33 -22.47
C GLN A 237 5.86 8.12 -21.01
N GLN A 238 4.87 8.12 -20.10
CA GLN A 238 5.12 7.83 -18.69
C GLN A 238 5.60 6.39 -18.46
N ALA A 239 5.05 5.41 -19.20
CA ALA A 239 5.49 4.02 -19.15
C ALA A 239 6.94 3.88 -19.65
N GLN A 240 7.30 4.55 -20.74
CA GLN A 240 8.67 4.56 -21.27
C GLN A 240 9.65 5.21 -20.28
N LEU A 241 9.30 6.36 -19.70
CA LEU A 241 10.14 7.02 -18.68
C LEU A 241 10.25 6.19 -17.39
N ALA A 242 9.17 5.51 -17.00
CA ALA A 242 9.19 4.59 -15.87
C ALA A 242 10.08 3.37 -16.15
N GLN A 243 10.01 2.81 -17.37
CA GLN A 243 10.87 1.71 -17.79
C GLN A 243 12.35 2.15 -17.84
N GLN A 244 12.65 3.32 -18.38
CA GLN A 244 14.00 3.89 -18.36
C GLN A 244 14.52 4.09 -16.93
N ARG A 245 13.67 4.56 -16.00
CA ARG A 245 14.04 4.66 -14.58
C ARG A 245 14.31 3.29 -13.96
N ARG A 246 13.44 2.30 -14.21
CA ARG A 246 13.65 0.91 -13.74
C ARG A 246 14.96 0.33 -14.25
N VAL A 247 15.30 0.53 -15.52
CA VAL A 247 16.56 0.05 -16.11
C VAL A 247 17.77 0.73 -15.46
N LYS A 248 17.70 2.05 -15.21
CA LYS A 248 18.79 2.81 -14.57
C LYS A 248 18.98 2.47 -13.09
N GLU A 249 17.89 2.21 -12.38
CA GLU A 249 17.90 1.92 -10.95
C GLU A 249 18.04 0.42 -10.65
N ALA A 250 17.86 -0.46 -11.63
CA ALA A 250 18.04 -1.90 -11.45
C ALA A 250 19.49 -2.26 -11.16
N ILE A 251 19.68 -3.30 -10.35
CA ILE A 251 21.01 -3.82 -10.05
C ILE A 251 21.67 -4.31 -11.36
N PRO A 252 22.94 -3.95 -11.66
CA PRO A 252 23.64 -4.46 -12.84
C PRO A 252 23.75 -5.99 -12.82
N LEU A 253 23.75 -6.63 -13.98
CA LEU A 253 23.83 -8.10 -14.09
C LEU A 253 25.17 -8.63 -13.56
N GLU A 254 26.23 -7.86 -13.72
CA GLU A 254 27.59 -8.15 -13.27
C GLU A 254 27.62 -8.33 -11.74
N ARG A 255 26.82 -7.55 -11.02
CA ARG A 255 26.72 -7.61 -9.56
C ARG A 255 26.03 -8.89 -9.06
N LEU A 256 25.22 -9.52 -9.90
CA LEU A 256 24.58 -10.81 -9.59
C LEU A 256 25.51 -12.00 -9.82
N GLN A 257 26.62 -11.82 -10.54
CA GLN A 257 27.52 -12.91 -10.90
C GLN A 257 28.52 -13.26 -9.78
N SER A 258 28.78 -12.35 -8.83
CA SER A 258 29.80 -12.54 -7.80
C SER A 258 29.58 -13.80 -6.94
N TRP A 259 28.33 -14.11 -6.59
CA TRP A 259 28.00 -15.36 -5.90
C TRP A 259 28.27 -16.61 -6.76
N HIS A 260 27.83 -16.57 -8.01
CA HIS A 260 28.06 -17.67 -8.95
C HIS A 260 29.55 -17.92 -9.19
N GLN A 261 30.34 -16.85 -9.33
CA GLN A 261 31.78 -16.92 -9.49
C GLN A 261 32.45 -17.56 -8.26
N GLY A 262 32.10 -17.13 -7.05
CA GLY A 262 32.63 -17.73 -5.82
C GLY A 262 32.27 -19.21 -5.70
N MET A 263 31.05 -19.60 -6.06
CA MET A 263 30.64 -21.01 -6.09
C MET A 263 31.37 -21.82 -7.17
N THR A 264 31.70 -21.21 -8.31
CA THR A 264 32.46 -21.87 -9.38
C THR A 264 33.89 -22.16 -8.93
N GLU A 265 34.54 -21.22 -8.23
CA GLU A 265 35.88 -21.42 -7.64
C GLU A 265 35.87 -22.58 -6.62
N LEU A 266 34.84 -22.66 -5.77
CA LEU A 266 34.68 -23.76 -4.82
C LEU A 266 34.40 -25.10 -5.51
N GLN A 267 33.61 -25.11 -6.58
CA GLN A 267 33.35 -26.32 -7.37
C GLN A 267 34.62 -26.81 -8.05
N HIS A 268 35.39 -25.92 -8.68
CA HIS A 268 36.67 -26.25 -9.27
C HIS A 268 37.63 -26.83 -8.23
N LEU A 269 37.72 -26.22 -7.05
CA LEU A 269 38.51 -26.75 -5.94
C LEU A 269 38.05 -28.16 -5.51
N ALA A 270 36.73 -28.37 -5.40
CA ALA A 270 36.17 -29.68 -5.05
C ALA A 270 36.48 -30.74 -6.11
N GLU A 271 36.40 -30.40 -7.39
CA GLU A 271 36.79 -31.28 -8.51
C GLU A 271 38.29 -31.61 -8.47
N GLN A 272 39.14 -30.63 -8.19
CA GLN A 272 40.58 -30.85 -8.03
C GLN A 272 40.84 -31.82 -6.88
N LEU A 273 40.22 -31.63 -5.71
CA LEU A 273 40.37 -32.51 -4.56
C LEU A 273 39.90 -33.94 -4.86
N ASN A 274 38.72 -34.10 -5.47
CA ASN A 274 38.19 -35.42 -5.87
C ASN A 274 39.05 -36.11 -6.95
N GLY A 275 39.75 -35.33 -7.77
CA GLY A 275 40.70 -35.83 -8.78
C GLY A 275 41.97 -36.42 -8.16
N LEU A 276 42.44 -35.87 -7.03
CA LEU A 276 43.63 -36.36 -6.33
C LEU A 276 43.43 -37.79 -5.82
N ASP A 277 42.23 -38.12 -5.35
CA ASP A 277 41.89 -39.49 -4.91
C ASP A 277 41.98 -40.52 -6.05
N LYS A 278 41.77 -40.09 -7.30
CA LYS A 278 41.77 -40.97 -8.48
C LYS A 278 43.15 -41.14 -9.12
N THR A 279 44.06 -40.18 -8.96
CA THR A 279 45.42 -40.23 -9.53
C THR A 279 46.48 -40.33 -8.46
N ARG A 280 47.01 -41.55 -8.23
CA ARG A 280 48.18 -41.77 -7.37
C ARG A 280 49.36 -40.93 -7.86
N GLY A 281 49.73 -39.89 -7.11
CA GLY A 281 50.98 -39.13 -7.30
C GLY A 281 50.85 -37.63 -7.61
N LYS A 282 49.64 -37.10 -7.86
CA LYS A 282 49.40 -35.65 -7.86
C LYS A 282 48.96 -35.23 -6.47
N TYR A 283 49.55 -34.15 -5.95
CA TYR A 283 49.20 -33.55 -4.66
C TYR A 283 48.82 -32.09 -4.90
N LEU A 284 47.78 -31.61 -4.21
CA LEU A 284 47.48 -30.18 -4.17
C LEU A 284 48.39 -29.54 -3.13
N THR A 285 49.10 -28.49 -3.53
CA THR A 285 49.94 -27.73 -2.60
C THR A 285 49.08 -26.84 -1.71
N VAL A 286 49.59 -26.53 -0.52
CA VAL A 286 48.94 -25.58 0.41
C VAL A 286 48.77 -24.20 -0.25
N SER A 287 49.69 -23.80 -1.14
CA SER A 287 49.62 -22.53 -1.87
C SER A 287 48.48 -22.49 -2.87
N GLU A 288 48.23 -23.59 -3.60
CA GLU A 288 47.10 -23.70 -4.53
C GLU A 288 45.76 -23.67 -3.78
N LEU A 289 45.65 -24.44 -2.69
CA LEU A 289 44.44 -24.44 -1.83
C LEU A 289 44.13 -23.03 -1.30
N LYS A 290 45.14 -22.35 -0.74
CA LYS A 290 44.98 -20.97 -0.23
C LYS A 290 44.56 -20.01 -1.33
N SER A 291 45.11 -20.17 -2.54
CA SER A 291 44.77 -19.32 -3.68
C SER A 291 43.31 -19.51 -4.10
N SER A 292 42.83 -20.74 -4.23
CA SER A 292 41.43 -21.02 -4.58
C SER A 292 40.44 -20.53 -3.51
N ILE A 293 40.75 -20.75 -2.22
CA ILE A 293 39.92 -20.23 -1.12
C ILE A 293 39.91 -18.71 -1.13
N PHE A 294 41.06 -18.08 -1.33
CA PHE A 294 41.17 -16.63 -1.40
C PHE A 294 40.35 -16.06 -2.58
N SER A 295 40.42 -16.66 -3.76
CA SER A 295 39.61 -16.26 -4.92
C SER A 295 38.11 -16.39 -4.65
N ALA A 296 37.67 -17.49 -4.04
CA ALA A 296 36.26 -17.66 -3.66
C ALA A 296 35.81 -16.61 -2.63
N MET A 297 36.60 -16.39 -1.59
CA MET A 297 36.33 -15.36 -0.57
C MET A 297 36.30 -13.96 -1.18
N GLN A 298 37.19 -13.67 -2.13
CA GLN A 298 37.22 -12.39 -2.82
C GLN A 298 35.95 -12.20 -3.64
N ALA A 299 35.51 -13.21 -4.39
CA ALA A 299 34.27 -13.15 -5.17
C ALA A 299 33.05 -12.89 -4.27
N PHE A 300 32.93 -13.59 -3.13
CA PHE A 300 31.81 -13.37 -2.20
C PHE A 300 31.81 -11.99 -1.54
N ASN A 301 32.98 -11.41 -1.29
CA ASN A 301 33.10 -10.11 -0.63
C ASN A 301 33.04 -8.92 -1.59
N GLN A 302 33.21 -9.12 -2.90
CA GLN A 302 33.07 -8.03 -3.89
C GLN A 302 31.66 -7.43 -3.87
N HIS A 303 30.63 -8.26 -3.84
CA HIS A 303 29.24 -7.83 -3.75
C HIS A 303 28.47 -8.75 -2.79
N PRO A 304 28.41 -8.37 -1.49
CA PRO A 304 27.67 -9.16 -0.51
C PRO A 304 26.19 -9.31 -0.91
N PRO A 305 25.63 -10.52 -0.82
CA PRO A 305 24.23 -10.76 -1.13
C PRO A 305 23.32 -10.05 -0.11
N VAL A 306 22.09 -9.76 -0.52
CA VAL A 306 21.13 -8.98 0.30
C VAL A 306 20.78 -9.69 1.60
N GLU A 307 20.80 -11.03 1.61
CA GLU A 307 20.59 -11.88 2.76
C GLU A 307 21.67 -11.65 3.84
N GLU A 308 22.93 -11.51 3.43
CA GLU A 308 24.03 -11.22 4.37
C GLU A 308 23.98 -9.77 4.87
N GLN A 309 23.52 -8.82 4.03
CA GLN A 309 23.27 -7.45 4.48
C GLN A 309 22.13 -7.40 5.51
N LEU A 310 21.06 -8.17 5.30
CA LEU A 310 19.95 -8.29 6.24
C LEU A 310 20.36 -8.93 7.57
N ARG A 311 21.23 -9.96 7.54
CA ARG A 311 21.79 -10.57 8.76
C ARG A 311 22.57 -9.55 9.59
N ARG A 312 23.45 -8.77 8.95
CA ARG A 312 24.23 -7.71 9.62
C ARG A 312 23.34 -6.62 10.22
N TYR A 313 22.33 -6.18 9.46
CA TYR A 313 21.34 -5.23 9.96
C TYR A 313 20.59 -5.76 11.19
N ALA A 314 20.25 -7.04 11.22
CA ALA A 314 19.57 -7.68 12.35
C ALA A 314 20.46 -7.80 13.60
N GLU A 315 21.78 -7.97 13.41
CA GLU A 315 22.75 -8.09 14.51
C GLU A 315 23.20 -6.74 15.09
N GLY A 316 22.97 -5.64 14.36
CA GLY A 316 23.24 -4.28 14.84
C GLY A 316 24.72 -3.91 14.95
N GLU A 317 25.61 -4.64 14.27
CA GLU A 317 27.05 -4.37 14.26
C GLU A 317 27.41 -3.23 13.28
N GLY A 318 27.21 -1.97 13.68
CA GLY A 318 27.69 -0.82 12.87
C GLY A 318 26.85 0.46 12.96
N ASN A 319 27.06 1.36 11.99
CA ASN A 319 26.26 2.57 11.83
C ASN A 319 24.90 2.21 11.22
N GLN A 320 23.96 1.81 12.10
CA GLN A 320 22.64 1.27 11.78
C GLN A 320 21.86 2.08 10.73
N SER A 321 22.01 3.41 10.71
CA SER A 321 21.34 4.28 9.74
C SER A 321 21.85 4.10 8.31
N SER A 322 23.16 3.86 8.15
CA SER A 322 23.77 3.67 6.82
C SER A 322 23.47 2.29 6.23
N GLU A 323 23.48 1.25 7.07
CA GLU A 323 23.21 -0.13 6.64
C GLU A 323 21.72 -0.34 6.31
N GLN A 324 20.82 0.30 7.05
CA GLN A 324 19.39 0.30 6.74
C GLN A 324 19.12 0.91 5.36
N VAL A 325 19.72 2.07 5.07
CA VAL A 325 19.56 2.75 3.78
C VAL A 325 20.16 1.93 2.64
N GLN A 326 21.33 1.32 2.84
CA GLN A 326 21.98 0.46 1.85
C GLN A 326 21.17 -0.81 1.56
N THR A 327 20.67 -1.48 2.60
CA THR A 327 19.87 -2.70 2.47
C THR A 327 18.55 -2.41 1.76
N GLY A 328 17.86 -1.33 2.15
CA GLY A 328 16.62 -0.90 1.51
C GLY A 328 16.81 -0.51 0.04
N MET A 329 17.94 0.14 -0.29
CA MET A 329 18.31 0.42 -1.67
C MET A 329 18.50 -0.88 -2.45
N LEU A 330 19.31 -1.81 -1.95
CA LEU A 330 19.65 -3.05 -2.65
C LEU A 330 18.40 -3.91 -2.94
N LEU A 331 17.48 -4.02 -1.98
CA LEU A 331 16.20 -4.70 -2.16
C LEU A 331 15.39 -4.11 -3.31
N ARG A 332 15.31 -2.77 -3.39
CA ARG A 332 14.61 -2.07 -4.48
C ARG A 332 15.27 -2.31 -5.83
N GLN A 333 16.61 -2.28 -5.90
CA GLN A 333 17.35 -2.54 -7.14
C GLN A 333 17.14 -3.98 -7.64
N LEU A 334 17.06 -4.95 -6.72
CA LEU A 334 16.75 -6.35 -7.02
C LEU A 334 15.32 -6.53 -7.53
N GLU A 335 14.35 -5.87 -6.90
CA GLU A 335 12.95 -5.87 -7.33
C GLU A 335 12.80 -5.34 -8.77
N TYR A 336 13.49 -4.25 -9.11
CA TYR A 336 13.49 -3.73 -10.47
C TYR A 336 14.11 -4.71 -11.47
N ARG A 337 15.24 -5.34 -11.13
CA ARG A 337 15.87 -6.34 -12.00
C ARG A 337 14.98 -7.57 -12.20
N TYR A 338 14.32 -8.06 -11.15
CA TYR A 338 13.38 -9.17 -11.24
C TYR A 338 12.24 -8.85 -12.21
N ARG A 339 11.64 -7.66 -12.10
CA ARG A 339 10.57 -7.21 -13.02
C ARG A 339 11.05 -7.13 -14.47
N LEU A 340 12.25 -6.59 -14.70
CA LEU A 340 12.82 -6.51 -16.05
C LEU A 340 13.06 -7.90 -16.66
N LEU A 341 13.62 -8.83 -15.90
CA LEU A 341 13.84 -10.22 -16.36
C LEU A 341 12.53 -10.95 -16.65
N ARG A 342 11.48 -10.63 -15.91
CA ARG A 342 10.15 -11.19 -16.12
C ARG A 342 9.51 -10.64 -17.42
N GLU A 343 9.61 -9.33 -17.63
CA GLU A 343 9.20 -8.67 -18.89
C GLU A 343 9.95 -9.26 -20.11
N GLU A 344 11.26 -9.52 -19.99
CA GLU A 344 12.07 -10.15 -21.05
C GLU A 344 11.65 -11.59 -21.36
N LYS A 345 11.19 -12.35 -20.37
CA LYS A 345 10.74 -13.74 -20.52
C LYS A 345 9.28 -13.86 -20.99
N GLY A 346 8.53 -12.76 -21.06
CA GLY A 346 7.13 -12.75 -21.47
C GLY A 346 6.17 -13.30 -20.41
N GLU A 347 6.55 -13.26 -19.13
CA GLU A 347 5.76 -13.69 -17.95
C GLU A 347 5.14 -12.50 -17.21
#